data_AF-A0A7V5F1T5-F1
#
_entry.id   AF-A0A7V5F1T5-F1
#
_cell.length_a   1.000
_cell.length_b   1.000
_cell.length_c   1.000
_cell.angle_alpha   90.00
_cell.angle_beta   90.00
_cell.angle_gamma   90.00
#
_symmetry.space_group_name_H-M   'P 1'
#
loop_
_entity.id
_entity.type
_entity.pdbx_description
1 polymer ?
#
loop_
_entity_poly.entity_id
_entity_poly.type
_entity_poly.pdbx_seq_one_letter_code
_entity_poly.pdbx_strand_id
1 'polypeptide(L)'
;MSYGYHGFRHALAMRESSGRYDLVNTLGFLGAYQFGEGALNDLGFVAEDGKWWDNDFSGGWTGKFGIDSRAEFLASPDAQDRAANEWFPLFWGNLEAVGADDYVGDKIDVIRISPSGLIAGAHLLGAGNVRDWL
;
A
#
# COMPACT_ATOMS: atom_id res chain seq x y z
N MET A 1 9.36 -18.87 15.86
CA MET A 1 10.11 -18.68 14.60
C MET A 1 9.70 -17.32 14.06
N SER A 2 10.55 -16.30 14.18
CA SER A 2 10.27 -15.00 13.57
C SER A 2 10.34 -15.22 12.06
N TYR A 3 9.19 -15.25 11.38
CA TYR A 3 9.17 -14.97 9.96
C TYR A 3 9.68 -13.54 9.84
N GLY A 4 10.97 -13.39 9.51
CA GLY A 4 11.59 -12.07 9.37
C GLY A 4 10.81 -11.24 8.35
N TYR A 5 11.02 -9.92 8.37
CA TYR A 5 10.34 -8.94 7.53
C TYR A 5 10.14 -9.33 6.05
N HIS A 6 11.08 -10.09 5.46
CA HIS A 6 10.94 -10.67 4.11
C HIS A 6 9.75 -11.65 3.96
N GLY A 7 9.49 -12.49 4.95
CA GLY A 7 8.34 -13.40 4.98
C GLY A 7 7.02 -12.65 5.09
N PHE A 8 6.98 -11.58 5.88
CA PHE A 8 5.82 -10.68 5.97
C PHE A 8 5.52 -10.03 4.61
N ARG A 9 6.53 -9.44 3.97
CA ARG A 9 6.37 -8.77 2.68
C ARG A 9 5.91 -9.74 1.57
N HIS A 10 6.48 -10.93 1.49
CA HIS A 10 6.06 -11.94 0.52
C HIS A 10 4.60 -12.39 0.75
N ALA A 11 4.23 -12.66 2.02
CA ALA A 11 2.86 -13.02 2.37
C ALA A 11 1.87 -11.90 2.00
N LEU A 12 2.29 -10.65 2.18
CA LEU A 12 1.48 -9.49 1.84
C LEU A 12 1.26 -9.34 0.33
N ALA A 13 2.32 -9.43 -0.48
CA ALA A 13 2.21 -9.43 -1.94
C ALA A 13 1.28 -10.55 -2.45
N MET A 14 1.40 -11.75 -1.87
CA MET A 14 0.52 -12.87 -2.21
C MET A 14 -0.94 -12.63 -1.82
N ARG A 15 -1.19 -11.99 -0.66
CA ARG A 15 -2.55 -11.70 -0.18
C ARG A 15 -3.25 -10.61 -1.01
N GLU A 16 -2.52 -9.57 -1.38
CA GLU A 16 -3.05 -8.39 -2.07
C GLU A 16 -3.31 -8.66 -3.56
N SER A 17 -2.43 -9.43 -4.21
CA SER A 17 -2.43 -9.53 -5.67
C SER A 17 -2.12 -10.93 -6.20
N SER A 18 -1.93 -11.93 -5.33
CA SER A 18 -1.31 -13.22 -5.71
C SER A 18 0.09 -13.05 -6.31
N GLY A 19 0.84 -12.05 -5.86
CA GLY A 19 2.20 -11.77 -6.31
C GLY A 19 2.30 -11.09 -7.69
N ARG A 20 1.21 -10.49 -8.17
CA ARG A 20 1.15 -9.83 -9.48
C ARG A 20 1.54 -8.36 -9.39
N TYR A 21 2.77 -8.05 -9.82
CA TYR A 21 3.32 -6.70 -9.84
C TYR A 21 2.70 -5.79 -10.92
N ASP A 22 2.07 -6.38 -11.92
CA ASP A 22 1.40 -5.71 -13.05
C ASP A 22 -0.11 -5.51 -12.84
N LEU A 23 -0.65 -5.94 -11.69
CA LEU A 23 -2.07 -5.84 -11.38
C LEU A 23 -2.50 -4.39 -11.14
N VAL A 24 -3.66 -4.02 -11.67
CA VAL A 24 -4.40 -2.83 -11.24
C VAL A 24 -5.82 -3.27 -10.91
N ASN A 25 -6.29 -2.95 -9.70
CA ASN A 25 -7.68 -3.24 -9.34
C ASN A 25 -8.65 -2.19 -9.90
N THR A 26 -9.95 -2.42 -9.71
CA THR A 26 -11.01 -1.52 -10.20
C THR A 26 -11.02 -0.13 -9.56
N LEU A 27 -10.30 0.05 -8.46
CA LEU A 27 -10.15 1.33 -7.74
C LEU A 27 -8.81 2.03 -8.04
N GLY A 28 -8.02 1.52 -8.99
CA GLY A 28 -6.78 2.15 -9.44
C GLY A 28 -5.51 1.80 -8.63
N PHE A 29 -5.61 0.97 -7.59
CA PHE A 29 -4.44 0.57 -6.80
C PHE A 29 -3.48 -0.31 -7.59
N LEU A 30 -2.18 -0.06 -7.41
CA LEU A 30 -1.12 -0.56 -8.28
C LEU A 30 -0.34 -1.71 -7.67
N GLY A 31 -0.12 -2.73 -8.50
CA GLY A 31 0.89 -3.75 -8.35
C GLY A 31 0.68 -4.70 -7.19
N ALA A 32 1.78 -5.34 -6.79
CA ALA A 32 1.72 -6.52 -5.95
C ALA A 32 1.17 -6.23 -4.54
N TYR A 33 1.33 -4.99 -4.11
CA TYR A 33 0.98 -4.49 -2.79
C TYR A 33 -0.23 -3.55 -2.80
N GLN A 34 -0.83 -3.32 -3.97
CA GLN A 34 -1.99 -2.45 -4.14
C GLN A 34 -1.73 -1.04 -3.59
N PHE A 35 -0.66 -0.39 -4.05
CA PHE A 35 -0.33 0.99 -3.67
C PHE A 35 -1.34 1.99 -4.22
N GLY A 36 -1.76 2.93 -3.38
CA GLY A 36 -2.56 4.10 -3.78
C GLY A 36 -1.70 5.34 -3.99
N GLU A 37 -2.30 6.39 -4.53
CA GLU A 37 -1.64 7.65 -4.86
C GLU A 37 -1.04 8.36 -3.65
N GLY A 38 -1.79 8.54 -2.56
CA GLY A 38 -1.25 9.13 -1.33
C GLY A 38 0.01 8.42 -0.82
N ALA A 39 0.02 7.09 -0.84
CA ALA A 39 1.20 6.31 -0.44
C ALA A 39 2.40 6.53 -1.38
N LEU A 40 2.18 6.56 -2.68
CA LEU A 40 3.24 6.81 -3.66
C LEU A 40 3.71 8.27 -3.66
N ASN A 41 2.84 9.19 -3.24
CA ASN A 41 3.17 10.58 -3.02
C ASN A 41 4.10 10.75 -1.79
N ASP A 42 3.76 10.16 -0.65
CA ASP A 42 4.62 10.16 0.55
C ASP A 42 6.01 9.56 0.27
N LEU A 43 6.00 8.47 -0.51
CA LEU A 43 7.23 7.80 -0.92
C LEU A 43 7.96 8.56 -2.02
N GLY A 44 7.43 9.66 -2.53
CA GLY A 44 8.08 10.52 -3.51
C GLY A 44 8.21 9.88 -4.90
N PHE A 45 7.38 8.90 -5.26
CA PHE A 45 7.26 8.39 -6.63
C PHE A 45 6.38 9.27 -7.51
N VAL A 46 5.36 9.91 -6.92
CA VAL A 46 4.35 10.72 -7.60
C VAL A 46 4.27 12.11 -6.97
N ALA A 47 4.14 13.15 -7.78
CA ALA A 47 3.99 14.52 -7.32
C ALA A 47 2.54 14.82 -6.90
N GLU A 48 2.35 15.79 -5.99
CA GLU A 48 1.02 16.20 -5.53
C GLU A 48 0.24 16.96 -6.61
N ASP A 49 -1.03 16.64 -6.78
CA ASP A 49 -1.99 17.39 -7.58
C ASP A 49 -3.18 17.93 -6.76
N GLY A 50 -3.16 17.70 -5.44
CA GLY A 50 -4.22 18.07 -4.50
C GLY A 50 -5.31 17.01 -4.29
N LYS A 51 -5.21 15.82 -4.89
CA LYS A 51 -6.19 14.72 -4.76
C LYS A 51 -5.54 13.38 -4.48
N TRP A 52 -5.07 13.20 -3.25
CA TRP A 52 -4.35 11.98 -2.83
C TRP A 52 -5.16 10.66 -2.85
N TRP A 53 -6.48 10.68 -3.13
CA TRP A 53 -7.38 9.54 -2.94
C TRP A 53 -8.01 8.95 -4.22
N ASP A 54 -7.92 9.62 -5.38
CA ASP A 54 -8.61 9.15 -6.60
C ASP A 54 -7.78 8.20 -7.48
N ASN A 55 -6.50 8.02 -7.16
CA ASN A 55 -5.58 7.09 -7.81
C ASN A 55 -5.49 7.32 -9.33
N ASP A 56 -5.56 8.57 -9.78
CA ASP A 56 -5.39 8.94 -11.17
C ASP A 56 -3.92 9.26 -11.52
N PHE A 57 -3.09 9.51 -10.49
CA PHE A 57 -1.66 9.80 -10.57
C PHE A 57 -1.35 11.02 -11.47
N SER A 58 -2.26 12.00 -11.53
CA SER A 58 -2.20 13.10 -12.51
C SER A 58 -1.14 14.16 -12.18
N GLY A 59 -0.65 14.20 -10.95
CA GLY A 59 0.47 15.06 -10.54
C GLY A 59 1.79 14.75 -11.25
N GLY A 60 1.92 13.55 -11.83
CA GLY A 60 3.10 13.11 -12.58
C GLY A 60 4.11 12.36 -11.71
N TRP A 61 5.02 11.65 -12.38
CA TRP A 61 6.03 10.81 -11.72
C TRP A 61 7.35 11.55 -11.58
N THR A 62 8.07 11.29 -10.50
CA THR A 62 9.25 12.09 -10.10
C THR A 62 10.58 11.57 -10.66
N GLY A 63 10.60 10.36 -11.20
CA GLY A 63 11.83 9.66 -11.57
C GLY A 63 12.51 8.91 -10.42
N LYS A 64 11.88 8.82 -9.23
CA LYS A 64 12.45 8.07 -8.09
C LYS A 64 12.73 6.63 -8.51
N PHE A 65 13.97 6.19 -8.30
CA PHE A 65 14.49 4.88 -8.73
C PHE A 65 14.34 4.59 -10.24
N GLY A 66 14.32 5.64 -11.08
CA GLY A 66 14.15 5.50 -12.53
C GLY A 66 12.72 5.17 -12.94
N ILE A 67 11.74 5.57 -12.13
CA ILE A 67 10.32 5.41 -12.42
C ILE A 67 9.72 6.77 -12.78
N ASP A 68 9.46 6.96 -14.07
CA ASP A 68 8.90 8.18 -14.68
C ASP A 68 7.46 7.96 -15.17
N SER A 69 6.90 6.76 -14.98
CA SER A 69 5.51 6.47 -15.34
C SER A 69 4.91 5.32 -14.54
N ARG A 70 3.56 5.28 -14.54
CA ARG A 70 2.79 4.15 -14.00
C ARG A 70 3.16 2.81 -14.63
N ALA A 71 3.41 2.80 -15.93
CA ALA A 71 3.79 1.58 -16.66
C ALA A 71 5.14 1.05 -16.16
N GLU A 72 6.11 1.94 -15.94
CA GLU A 72 7.43 1.56 -15.39
C GLU A 72 7.32 1.09 -13.95
N PHE A 73 6.48 1.71 -13.12
CA PHE A 73 6.23 1.26 -11.76
C PHE A 73 5.67 -0.17 -11.72
N LEU A 74 4.67 -0.46 -12.56
CA LEU A 74 4.06 -1.79 -12.69
C LEU A 74 5.03 -2.82 -13.29
N ALA A 75 5.98 -2.39 -14.12
CA ALA A 75 7.01 -3.24 -14.70
C ALA A 75 8.21 -3.49 -13.77
N SER A 76 8.28 -2.79 -12.61
CA SER A 76 9.44 -2.84 -11.72
C SER A 76 9.11 -3.45 -10.35
N PRO A 77 9.27 -4.78 -10.19
CA PRO A 77 9.17 -5.43 -8.88
C PRO A 77 10.12 -4.83 -7.83
N ASP A 78 11.33 -4.42 -8.24
CA ASP A 78 12.30 -3.80 -7.34
C ASP A 78 11.78 -2.46 -6.77
N ALA A 79 11.17 -1.61 -7.60
CA ALA A 79 10.60 -0.35 -7.13
C ALA A 79 9.45 -0.58 -6.14
N GLN A 80 8.56 -1.52 -6.44
CA GLN A 80 7.44 -1.88 -5.55
C GLN A 80 7.91 -2.50 -4.23
N ASP A 81 8.91 -3.37 -4.28
CA ASP A 81 9.50 -3.98 -3.09
C ASP A 81 10.18 -2.93 -2.21
N ARG A 82 10.90 -1.97 -2.80
CA ARG A 82 11.51 -0.85 -2.06
C ARG A 82 10.46 0.06 -1.44
N ALA A 83 9.40 0.40 -2.18
CA ALA A 83 8.27 1.15 -1.66
C ALA A 83 7.65 0.46 -0.42
N ALA A 84 7.43 -0.86 -0.49
CA ALA A 84 6.91 -1.64 0.62
C ALA A 84 7.86 -1.62 1.83
N ASN A 85 9.17 -1.73 1.58
CA ASN A 85 10.22 -1.66 2.60
C ASN A 85 10.31 -0.33 3.31
N GLU A 86 10.05 0.77 2.61
CA GLU A 86 10.06 2.11 3.20
C GLU A 86 8.77 2.37 4.01
N TRP A 87 7.62 1.89 3.53
CA TRP A 87 6.32 2.34 4.06
C TRP A 87 5.71 1.41 5.11
N PHE A 88 5.71 0.09 4.87
CA PHE A 88 4.94 -0.84 5.70
C PHE A 88 5.44 -0.95 7.15
N PRO A 89 6.75 -0.99 7.43
CA PRO A 89 7.24 -1.03 8.80
C PRO A 89 6.83 0.16 9.66
N LEU A 90 6.52 1.32 9.06
CA LEU A 90 6.16 2.55 9.79
C LEU A 90 4.82 2.43 10.52
N PHE A 91 3.90 1.64 9.97
CA PHE A 91 2.53 1.57 10.47
C PHE A 91 2.16 0.17 10.99
N TRP A 92 2.76 -0.88 10.44
CA TRP A 92 2.36 -2.27 10.73
C TRP A 92 2.43 -2.61 12.23
N GLY A 93 3.53 -2.28 12.90
CA GLY A 93 3.67 -2.58 14.33
C GLY A 93 2.64 -1.86 15.21
N ASN A 94 2.17 -0.68 14.80
CA ASN A 94 1.11 0.04 15.52
C ASN A 94 -0.27 -0.57 15.26
N LEU A 95 -0.52 -1.07 14.04
CA LEU A 95 -1.75 -1.78 13.68
C LEU A 95 -1.88 -3.10 14.45
N GLU A 96 -0.80 -3.88 14.55
CA GLU A 96 -0.74 -5.08 15.38
C GLU A 96 -0.98 -4.74 16.87
N ALA A 97 -0.37 -3.65 17.37
CA ALA A 97 -0.51 -3.25 18.76
C ALA A 97 -1.95 -2.88 19.15
N VAL A 98 -2.76 -2.40 18.19
CA VAL A 98 -4.18 -2.07 18.42
C VAL A 98 -5.13 -3.19 18.02
N GLY A 99 -4.63 -4.30 17.46
CA GLY A 99 -5.43 -5.44 16.99
C GLY A 99 -6.22 -5.18 15.72
N ALA A 100 -5.80 -4.20 14.90
CA ALA A 100 -6.48 -3.90 13.64
C ALA A 100 -6.22 -4.97 12.57
N ASP A 101 -5.12 -5.71 12.68
CA ASP A 101 -4.76 -6.80 11.77
C ASP A 101 -5.68 -8.03 11.86
N ASP A 102 -6.40 -8.21 12.98
CA ASP A 102 -7.39 -9.28 13.16
C ASP A 102 -8.56 -9.17 12.18
N TYR A 103 -8.86 -7.97 11.69
CA TYR A 103 -9.97 -7.68 10.77
C TYR A 103 -9.59 -7.86 9.30
N VAL A 104 -8.33 -8.22 9.00
CA VAL A 104 -7.93 -8.37 7.60
C VAL A 104 -8.71 -9.52 6.95
N GLY A 105 -9.37 -9.20 5.84
CA GLY A 105 -10.20 -10.14 5.09
C GLY A 105 -11.69 -9.92 5.30
N ASP A 106 -12.08 -9.21 6.36
CA ASP A 106 -13.45 -8.78 6.61
C ASP A 106 -13.90 -7.72 5.60
N LYS A 107 -15.19 -7.40 5.63
CA LYS A 107 -15.81 -6.41 4.75
C LYS A 107 -16.46 -5.30 5.55
N ILE A 108 -16.17 -4.08 5.15
CA ILE A 108 -16.94 -2.89 5.54
C ILE A 108 -17.66 -2.44 4.28
N ASP A 109 -19.00 -2.53 4.31
CA ASP A 109 -19.88 -2.39 3.15
C ASP A 109 -19.42 -3.27 1.97
N VAL A 110 -18.88 -2.64 0.92
CA VAL A 110 -18.42 -3.29 -0.32
C VAL A 110 -16.89 -3.44 -0.38
N ILE A 111 -16.16 -2.87 0.57
CA ILE A 111 -14.71 -2.85 0.59
C ILE A 111 -14.21 -3.99 1.47
N ARG A 112 -13.34 -4.84 0.90
CA ARG A 112 -12.62 -5.86 1.67
C ARG A 112 -11.41 -5.20 2.33
N ILE A 113 -11.25 -5.41 3.63
CA ILE A 113 -10.10 -4.92 4.38
C ILE A 113 -8.86 -5.70 3.95
N SER A 114 -7.85 -4.98 3.46
CA SER A 114 -6.54 -5.51 3.09
C SER A 114 -5.47 -4.94 4.02
N PRO A 115 -4.33 -5.62 4.24
CA PRO A 115 -3.28 -5.03 5.08
C PRO A 115 -2.73 -3.72 4.50
N SER A 116 -2.60 -3.58 3.17
CA SER A 116 -2.19 -2.31 2.57
C SER A 116 -3.22 -1.19 2.79
N GLY A 117 -4.51 -1.54 2.80
CA GLY A 117 -5.60 -0.62 3.15
C GLY A 117 -5.57 -0.19 4.62
N LEU A 118 -5.27 -1.10 5.55
CA LEU A 118 -5.07 -0.75 6.96
C LEU A 118 -3.85 0.16 7.15
N ILE A 119 -2.76 -0.12 6.46
CA ILE A 119 -1.54 0.71 6.48
C ILE A 119 -1.86 2.11 5.93
N ALA A 120 -2.62 2.21 4.83
CA ALA A 120 -3.10 3.48 4.30
C ALA A 120 -3.99 4.23 5.29
N GLY A 121 -4.93 3.54 5.94
CA GLY A 121 -5.76 4.13 6.98
C GLY A 121 -4.94 4.63 8.18
N ALA A 122 -3.94 3.87 8.61
CA ALA A 122 -3.08 4.23 9.74
C ALA A 122 -2.16 5.41 9.42
N HIS A 123 -1.74 5.53 8.17
CA HIS A 123 -1.05 6.71 7.68
C HIS A 123 -1.90 7.98 7.84
N LEU A 124 -3.19 7.92 7.47
CA LEU A 124 -4.10 9.07 7.48
C LEU A 124 -4.65 9.43 8.86
N LEU A 125 -5.03 8.40 9.63
CA LEU A 125 -5.83 8.56 10.85
C LEU A 125 -5.07 8.14 12.11
N GLY A 126 -3.93 7.44 11.97
CA GLY A 126 -3.29 6.73 13.07
C GLY A 126 -3.99 5.40 13.39
N ALA A 127 -3.23 4.43 13.90
CA ALA A 127 -3.71 3.06 14.10
C ALA A 127 -4.92 2.96 15.06
N GLY A 128 -4.99 3.77 16.12
CA GLY A 128 -6.13 3.76 17.06
C GLY A 128 -7.45 4.15 16.40
N ASN A 129 -7.45 5.18 15.56
CA ASN A 129 -8.65 5.60 14.85
C ASN A 129 -9.05 4.61 13.73
N VAL A 130 -8.08 3.90 13.14
CA VAL A 130 -8.39 2.79 12.23
C VAL A 130 -9.14 1.70 12.98
N ARG A 131 -8.65 1.27 14.15
CA ARG A 131 -9.33 0.27 14.97
C ARG A 131 -10.76 0.68 15.31
N ASP A 132 -10.99 1.93 15.69
CA ASP A 132 -12.33 2.40 16.05
C ASP A 132 -13.31 2.42 14.86
N TRP A 133 -12.82 2.37 13.62
CA TRP A 133 -13.61 2.30 12.39
C TRP A 133 -13.92 0.87 11.93
N LEU A 134 -13.16 -0.13 12.38
CA LEU A 134 -13.28 -1.55 12.03
C LEU A 134 -14.37 -2.28 12.84
#